data_AF-A0A4R6KRW2-F1
#
_entry.id   AF-A0A4R6KRW2-F1
#
_cell.length_a   1.000
_cell.length_b   1.000
_cell.length_c   1.000
_cell.angle_alpha   90.00
_cell.angle_beta   90.00
_cell.angle_gamma   90.00
#
_symmetry.space_group_name_H-M   'P 1'
#
loop_
_entity.id
_entity.type
_entity.pdbx_description
1 polymer ?
#
loop_
_entity_poly.entity_id
_entity_poly.type
_entity_poly.pdbx_seq_one_letter_code
_entity_poly.pdbx_strand_id
1 'polypeptide(L)'
;MPGANAPLDRPARATLHAYDVNGRPFTLDSTGYFARCLIHETQHLGGTVYVDHLSPGVRAQTLAQSADRRPSVLDHRAGRENQLAALRSTG
;
A
#
# COMPACT_ATOMS: atom_id res chain seq x y z
N MET A 1 -5.91 -1.11 -3.02
CA MET A 1 -6.79 -1.64 -1.94
C MET A 1 -6.81 -3.14 -2.13
N PRO A 2 -6.97 -3.96 -1.09
CA PRO A 2 -7.03 -5.40 -1.30
C PRO A 2 -8.08 -5.75 -2.36
N GLY A 3 -7.66 -6.43 -3.44
CA GLY A 3 -8.52 -6.80 -4.55
C GLY A 3 -8.93 -5.68 -5.52
N ALA A 4 -8.65 -4.40 -5.26
CA ALA A 4 -9.10 -3.31 -6.13
C ALA A 4 -8.05 -2.19 -6.30
N ASN A 5 -7.93 -1.68 -7.52
CA ASN A 5 -7.02 -0.62 -7.89
C ASN A 5 -7.77 0.45 -8.70
N ALA A 6 -7.42 1.70 -8.47
CA ALA A 6 -7.89 2.83 -9.26
C ALA A 6 -6.71 3.78 -9.54
N PRO A 7 -6.72 4.48 -10.68
CA PRO A 7 -5.73 5.52 -10.95
C PRO A 7 -5.88 6.64 -9.91
N LEU A 8 -4.74 7.13 -9.44
CA LEU A 8 -4.63 8.27 -8.54
C LEU A 8 -3.42 9.07 -8.97
N ASP A 9 -3.67 10.33 -9.32
CA ASP A 9 -2.62 11.28 -9.65
C ASP A 9 -1.88 11.68 -8.39
N ARG A 10 -0.55 11.72 -8.50
CA ARG A 10 0.34 12.10 -7.41
C ARG A 10 1.50 12.91 -7.97
N PRO A 11 2.12 13.78 -7.15
CA PRO A 11 3.36 14.45 -7.52
C PRO A 11 4.41 13.46 -8.02
N ALA A 12 5.10 13.82 -9.10
CA ALA A 12 6.16 13.01 -9.69
C ALA A 12 7.49 13.09 -8.92
N ARG A 13 7.59 14.00 -7.94
CA ARG A 13 8.75 14.22 -7.07
C ARG A 13 8.28 14.31 -5.61
N ALA A 14 9.09 13.79 -4.70
CA ALA A 14 8.89 13.94 -3.25
C ALA A 14 10.24 14.14 -2.54
N THR A 15 10.24 14.99 -1.53
CA THR A 15 11.37 15.16 -0.60
C THR A 15 10.90 14.66 0.77
N LEU A 16 11.53 13.60 1.27
CA LEU A 16 11.22 13.00 2.56
C LEU A 16 12.24 13.47 3.59
N HIS A 17 11.75 13.87 4.76
CA HIS A 17 12.55 14.07 5.96
C HIS A 17 12.16 12.99 6.96
N ALA A 18 13.15 12.22 7.43
CA ALA A 18 12.90 11.07 8.29
C ALA A 18 14.10 10.79 9.20
N TYR A 19 13.92 9.83 10.10
CA TYR A 19 14.98 9.29 10.95
C TYR A 19 15.25 7.84 10.58
N ASP A 20 16.51 7.44 10.60
CA ASP A 20 16.88 6.03 10.44
C ASP A 20 16.53 5.22 11.71
N VAL A 21 16.80 3.91 11.67
CA VAL A 21 16.54 3.01 12.81
C VAL A 21 17.34 3.35 14.08
N ASN A 22 18.39 4.17 13.96
CA ASN A 22 19.21 4.64 15.08
C ASN A 22 18.82 6.06 15.53
N GLY A 23 17.74 6.64 14.97
CA GLY A 23 17.30 7.99 15.29
C GLY A 23 18.15 9.09 14.64
N ARG A 24 18.95 8.80 13.61
CA ARG A 24 19.72 9.83 12.88
C ARG A 24 18.86 10.46 11.79
N PRO A 25 18.74 11.80 11.74
CA PRO A 25 17.94 12.46 10.72
C PRO A 25 18.60 12.34 9.35
N PHE A 26 17.78 12.17 8.32
CA PHE A 26 18.20 12.22 6.92
C PHE A 26 17.12 12.85 6.04
N THR A 27 17.55 13.31 4.86
CA THR A 27 16.66 13.83 3.81
C THR A 27 16.87 13.03 2.53
N LEU A 28 15.78 12.74 1.84
CA LEU A 28 15.77 11.93 0.63
C LEU A 28 14.92 12.60 -0.45
N ASP A 29 15.57 13.02 -1.53
CA ASP A 29 14.91 13.43 -2.76
C ASP A 29 14.63 12.21 -3.64
N SER A 30 13.41 12.12 -4.17
CA SER A 30 12.99 11.01 -5.02
C SER A 30 12.08 11.47 -6.14
N THR A 31 12.05 10.69 -7.23
CA THR A 31 11.18 10.92 -8.38
C THR A 31 10.50 9.63 -8.83
N GLY A 32 9.47 9.76 -9.67
CA GLY A 32 8.81 8.64 -10.33
C GLY A 32 8.16 7.67 -9.34
N TYR A 33 8.40 6.37 -9.54
CA TYR A 33 7.78 5.32 -8.71
C TYR A 33 8.17 5.42 -7.24
N PHE A 34 9.43 5.75 -6.95
CA PHE A 34 9.87 5.83 -5.55
C PHE A 34 9.22 7.00 -4.82
N ALA A 35 9.11 8.17 -5.47
CA ALA A 35 8.34 9.30 -4.94
C ALA A 35 6.88 8.91 -4.66
N ARG A 36 6.26 8.16 -5.58
CA ARG A 36 4.89 7.65 -5.40
C ARG A 36 4.76 6.72 -4.19
N CYS A 37 5.76 5.87 -3.93
CA CYS A 37 5.82 5.01 -2.75
C CYS A 37 5.99 5.83 -1.47
N LEU A 38 6.95 6.77 -1.43
CA LEU A 38 7.16 7.60 -0.24
C LEU A 38 5.89 8.35 0.15
N ILE A 39 5.21 8.98 -0.82
CA ILE A 39 3.93 9.65 -0.59
C ILE A 39 2.87 8.67 -0.08
N HIS A 40 2.78 7.46 -0.65
CA HIS A 40 1.82 6.44 -0.21
C HIS A 40 2.03 6.06 1.26
N GLU A 41 3.26 5.72 1.63
CA GLU A 41 3.56 5.24 2.98
C GLU A 41 3.44 6.36 4.01
N THR A 42 3.82 7.59 3.66
CA THR A 42 3.61 8.75 4.54
C THR A 42 2.13 9.05 4.76
N GLN A 43 1.26 8.87 3.76
CA GLN A 43 -0.19 9.04 3.93
C GLN A 43 -0.79 8.10 4.97
N HIS A 44 -0.25 6.88 5.09
CA HIS A 44 -0.68 5.94 6.13
C HIS A 44 -0.34 6.42 7.54
N LEU A 45 0.74 7.19 7.72
CA LEU A 45 1.07 7.80 9.01
C LEU A 45 0.00 8.81 9.45
N GLY A 46 -0.69 9.43 8.49
CA GLY A 46 -1.83 10.31 8.74
C GLY A 46 -3.17 9.57 8.86
N GLY A 47 -3.18 8.23 8.84
CA GLY A 47 -4.40 7.42 8.88
C GLY A 47 -5.23 7.45 7.61
N THR A 48 -4.67 7.96 6.50
CA THR A 48 -5.35 8.04 5.21
C THR A 48 -4.88 6.95 4.26
N VAL A 49 -5.80 6.45 3.45
CA VAL A 49 -5.48 5.46 2.42
C VAL A 49 -5.78 6.03 1.03
N TYR A 50 -5.19 5.46 -0.02
CA TYR A 50 -5.29 6.06 -1.36
C TYR A 50 -6.72 6.28 -1.88
N VAL A 51 -7.70 5.48 -1.43
CA VAL A 51 -9.11 5.64 -1.86
C VAL A 51 -9.77 6.88 -1.30
N ASP A 52 -9.24 7.45 -0.21
CA ASP A 52 -9.75 8.69 0.38
C ASP A 52 -9.41 9.92 -0.47
N HIS A 53 -8.46 9.79 -1.41
CA HIS A 53 -8.10 10.82 -2.37
C HIS A 53 -8.82 10.67 -3.72
N LEU A 54 -9.66 9.65 -3.89
CA LEU A 54 -10.43 9.44 -5.13
C LEU A 54 -11.72 10.26 -5.12
N SER A 55 -12.24 10.56 -6.30
CA SER A 55 -13.57 11.15 -6.43
C SER A 55 -14.63 10.20 -5.82
N PRO A 56 -15.74 10.72 -5.27
CA PRO A 56 -16.73 9.91 -4.55
C PRO A 56 -17.22 8.68 -5.33
N GLY A 57 -17.46 8.82 -6.64
CA GLY A 57 -17.90 7.73 -7.50
C GLY A 57 -16.84 6.64 -7.68
N VAL A 58 -15.60 7.03 -7.97
CA VAL A 58 -14.48 6.08 -8.15
C VAL A 58 -14.15 5.40 -6.82
N ARG A 59 -14.22 6.13 -5.70
CA ARG A 59 -14.06 5.58 -4.35
C ARG A 59 -15.10 4.51 -4.06
N ALA A 60 -16.38 4.81 -4.28
CA ALA A 60 -17.47 3.85 -4.06
C ALA A 60 -17.31 2.58 -4.92
N GLN A 61 -16.99 2.74 -6.21
CA GLN A 61 -16.74 1.62 -7.11
C GLN A 61 -15.54 0.76 -6.66
N THR A 62 -14.44 1.41 -6.26
CA THR A 62 -13.23 0.72 -5.80
C THR A 62 -13.48 -0.08 -4.52
N LEU A 63 -14.25 0.48 -3.58
CA LEU A 63 -14.63 -0.21 -2.35
C LEU A 63 -15.56 -1.39 -2.64
N ALA A 64 -16.53 -1.23 -3.54
CA ALA A 64 -17.40 -2.33 -3.97
C ALA A 64 -16.60 -3.48 -4.61
N GLN A 65 -15.66 -3.18 -5.50
CA GLN A 65 -14.75 -4.18 -6.09
C GLN A 65 -13.89 -4.87 -5.02
N SER A 66 -13.39 -4.13 -4.04
CA SER A 66 -12.61 -4.69 -2.93
C SER A 66 -13.45 -5.63 -2.07
N ALA A 67 -14.71 -5.27 -1.81
CA ALA A 67 -15.64 -6.08 -1.04
C ALA A 67 -16.00 -7.38 -1.78
N ASP A 68 -16.27 -7.30 -3.08
CA ASP A 68 -16.56 -8.44 -3.95
C ASP A 68 -15.40 -9.44 -4.01
N ARG A 69 -14.18 -8.93 -4.17
CA ARG A 69 -12.95 -9.76 -4.29
C ARG A 69 -12.35 -10.18 -2.95
N ARG A 70 -12.93 -9.76 -1.83
CA ARG A 70 -12.40 -10.04 -0.49
C ARG A 70 -12.24 -11.54 -0.21
N PRO A 71 -13.19 -12.43 -0.57
CA PRO A 71 -13.04 -13.86 -0.33
C PRO A 71 -11.79 -14.42 -1.01
N SER A 72 -11.59 -14.14 -2.31
CA SER A 72 -10.43 -14.66 -3.04
C SER A 72 -9.09 -14.12 -2.49
N VAL A 73 -9.07 -12.88 -2.00
CA VAL A 73 -7.89 -12.29 -1.35
C VAL A 73 -7.57 -13.04 -0.04
N LEU A 74 -8.58 -13.40 0.75
CA LEU A 74 -8.40 -14.15 1.99
C LEU A 74 -7.96 -15.59 1.70
N ASP A 75 -8.58 -16.26 0.75
CA ASP A 75 -8.21 -17.62 0.33
C ASP A 75 -6.74 -17.68 -0.13
N HIS A 76 -6.31 -16.70 -0.94
CA HIS A 76 -4.92 -16.59 -1.36
C HIS A 76 -3.96 -16.40 -0.18
N ARG A 77 -4.34 -15.61 0.83
CA ARG A 77 -3.51 -15.40 2.03
C ARG A 77 -3.38 -16.69 2.85
N ALA A 78 -4.48 -17.40 3.07
CA ALA A 78 -4.48 -18.69 3.75
C ALA A 78 -3.62 -19.73 2.99
N GLY A 79 -3.72 -19.76 1.66
CA GLY A 79 -2.87 -20.61 0.83
C GLY A 79 -1.37 -20.31 0.99
N ARG A 80 -0.97 -19.04 0.99
CA ARG A 80 0.44 -18.65 1.23
C ARG A 80 0.91 -19.01 2.63
N GLU A 81 0.07 -18.84 3.65
CA GLU A 81 0.40 -19.20 5.03
C GLU A 81 0.70 -20.69 5.15
N ASN A 82 -0.17 -21.54 4.58
CA ASN A 82 0.04 -22.99 4.56
C ASN A 82 1.34 -23.38 3.83
N GLN A 83 1.64 -22.73 2.71
CA GLN A 83 2.89 -22.97 1.97
C GLN A 83 4.13 -22.58 2.81
N LEU A 84 4.09 -21.43 3.47
CA LEU A 84 5.18 -20.96 4.33
C LEU A 84 5.37 -21.85 5.56
N ALA A 85 4.29 -22.38 6.13
CA ALA A 85 4.34 -23.34 7.23
C ALA A 85 4.99 -24.66 6.78
N ALA A 86 4.59 -25.20 5.63
CA ALA A 86 5.18 -26.42 5.08
C ALA A 86 6.69 -26.28 4.81
N LEU A 87 7.13 -25.13 4.28
CA LEU A 87 8.56 -24.86 4.06
C LEU A 87 9.38 -24.81 5.35
N ARG A 88 8.78 -24.35 6.47
CA ARG A 88 9.42 -24.31 7.79
C ARG A 88 9.49 -25.67 8.49
N SER A 89 8.65 -26.62 8.11
CA SER A 89 8.65 -27.99 8.66
C SER A 89 9.57 -28.95 7.90
N THR A 90 10.12 -28.54 6.76
CA THR A 90 10.96 -29.39 5.88
C THR A 90 12.45 -29.05 5.98
N GLY A 91 12.85 -28.15 6.89
CA GLY A 91 14.25 -27.79 7.19
C GLY A 91 14.55 -28.01 8.66
#